data_AF-A0A9W6CD44-F1
#
_entry.id   AF-A0A9W6CD44-F1
#
_cell.length_a   1.000
_cell.length_b   1.000
_cell.length_c   1.000
_cell.angle_alpha   90.00
_cell.angle_beta   90.00
_cell.angle_gamma   90.00
#
_symmetry.space_group_name_H-M   'P 1'
#
loop_
_entity.id
_entity.type
_entity.pdbx_description
1 polymer ?
#
loop_
_entity_poly.entity_id
_entity_poly.type
_entity_poly.pdbx_seq_one_letter_code
_entity_poly.pdbx_strand_id
1 'polypeptide(L)' 'MREILFRAKRVDNGEWVEGYPVKFQPCASKNECVYGIVPTYASALYIVEINPETLCQYTGLTDKHNLTSGNCDRLPD' A
#
# COMPACT_ATOMS: atom_id res chain seq x y z
N MET A 1 7.97 18.84 -4.32
CA MET A 1 7.76 17.83 -3.26
C MET A 1 7.16 16.62 -3.95
N ARG A 2 7.82 15.46 -3.92
CA ARG A 2 7.28 14.24 -4.54
C ARG A 2 6.29 13.63 -3.56
N GLU A 3 5.03 13.49 -3.96
CA GLU A 3 4.07 12.72 -3.18
C GLU A 3 4.41 11.24 -3.35
N ILE A 4 4.87 10.61 -2.27
CA ILE A 4 5.13 9.18 -2.22
C ILE A 4 3.83 8.53 -1.75
N LEU A 5 3.16 7.83 -2.66
CA LEU A 5 1.96 7.05 -2.38
C LEU A 5 2.29 5.57 -2.50
N PHE A 6 1.67 4.74 -1.68
CA PHE A 6 1.76 3.29 -1.81
C PHE A 6 0.38 2.72 -2.10
N ARG A 7 0.36 1.61 -2.82
CA ARG A 7 -0.85 0.82 -3.05
C ARG A 7 -0.59 -0.65 -2.72
N ALA A 8 -1.58 -1.32 -2.17
CA ALA A 8 -1.54 -2.77 -1.92
C ALA A 8 -2.94 -3.37 -2.02
N LYS A 9 -3.02 -4.69 -2.18
CA LYS A 9 -4.29 -5.41 -2.10
C LYS A 9 -4.65 -5.71 -0.65
N ARG A 10 -5.90 -5.42 -0.29
CA ARG A 10 -6.48 -5.83 1.00
C ARG A 10 -6.51 -7.35 1.10
N VAL A 11 -6.27 -7.89 2.29
CA VAL A 11 -6.40 -9.34 2.55
C VAL A 11 -7.86 -9.78 2.50
N ASP A 12 -8.78 -8.91 2.96
CA ASP A 12 -10.19 -9.23 3.12
C ASP A 12 -10.93 -9.50 1.79
N ASN A 13 -10.76 -8.60 0.81
CA ASN A 13 -11.51 -8.64 -0.44
C ASN A 13 -10.64 -8.59 -1.71
N GLY A 14 -9.31 -8.50 -1.57
CA GLY A 14 -8.38 -8.42 -2.70
C GLY A 14 -8.41 -7.10 -3.48
N GLU A 15 -9.19 -6.11 -3.02
CA GLU A 15 -9.26 -4.80 -3.66
C GLU A 15 -8.00 -3.97 -3.41
N TRP A 16 -7.70 -3.07 -4.34
CA TRP A 16 -6.59 -2.14 -4.18
C TRP A 16 -6.97 -1.00 -3.24
N VAL A 17 -6.04 -0.66 -2.35
CA VAL A 17 -6.15 0.48 -1.45
C VAL A 17 -4.85 1.27 -1.51
N GLU A 18 -5.00 2.59 -1.54
CA GLU A 18 -3.90 3.55 -1.65
C GLU A 18 -3.73 4.31 -0.35
N GLY A 19 -2.49 4.50 0.09
CA GLY A 19 -2.22 5.06 1.39
C GLY A 19 -0.79 4.91 1.87
N TYR A 20 -0.62 4.97 3.18
CA TYR A 20 0.67 4.83 3.85
C TYR A 20 0.79 3.45 4.50
N PRO A 21 1.77 2.62 4.10
CA PRO A 21 1.93 1.28 4.64
C PRO A 21 2.44 1.38 6.07
N VAL A 22 1.83 0.61 6.95
CA VAL A 22 2.16 0.52 8.37
C VAL A 22 2.37 -0.93 8.75
N LYS A 23 3.33 -1.18 9.63
CA LYS A 23 3.55 -2.49 10.21
C LYS A 23 3.14 -2.42 11.67
N PHE A 24 2.18 -3.22 12.07
CA PHE A 24 1.67 -3.22 13.44
C PHE A 24 1.57 -4.63 13.99
N GLN A 25 1.59 -4.74 15.31
CA GLN A 25 1.50 -6.01 16.01
C GLN A 25 0.12 -6.06 16.69
N PRO A 26 -0.81 -6.91 16.23
CA PRO A 26 -2.17 -6.94 16.77
C PRO A 26 -2.24 -7.44 18.22
N CYS A 27 -1.28 -8.27 18.65
CA CYS A 27 -1.17 -8.74 20.03
C CYS A 27 0.27 -8.64 20.54
N ALA A 28 0.46 -7.98 21.68
CA ALA A 28 1.76 -7.90 22.35
C ALA A 28 2.38 -9.29 22.66
N SER A 29 1.54 -10.32 22.81
CA SER A 29 1.97 -11.70 23.08
C SER A 29 2.39 -12.50 21.83
N LYS A 30 2.17 -11.97 20.63
CA LYS A 30 2.52 -12.64 19.36
C LYS A 30 3.59 -11.85 18.63
N ASN A 31 4.71 -12.47 18.29
CA ASN A 31 5.76 -11.86 17.44
C ASN A 31 5.35 -11.70 15.96
N GLU A 32 4.09 -11.95 15.63
CA GLU A 32 3.55 -11.84 14.28
C GLU A 32 3.23 -10.37 13.99
N CYS A 33 4.00 -9.77 13.08
CA CYS A 33 3.72 -8.44 12.58
C CYS A 33 2.81 -8.51 11.37
N VAL A 34 1.75 -7.71 11.38
CA VAL A 34 0.78 -7.57 10.31
C VAL A 34 1.12 -6.33 9.49
N TYR A 35 0.92 -6.44 8.17
CA TYR A 35 1.05 -5.34 7.24
C TYR A 35 -0.31 -4.71 7.03
N GLY A 36 -0.39 -3.41 7.28
CA GLY A 36 -1.57 -2.60 7.04
C GLY A 36 -1.27 -1.42 6.13
N ILE A 37 -2.30 -0.77 5.65
CA ILE A 37 -2.22 0.52 4.97
C ILE A 37 -3.25 1.47 5.59
N VAL A 38 -2.84 2.71 5.82
CA VAL A 38 -3.73 3.80 6.21
C VAL A 38 -4.17 4.50 4.93
N PRO A 39 -5.45 4.43 4.54
CA PRO A 39 -5.91 5.07 3.32
C PRO A 39 -5.75 6.59 3.39
N THR A 40 -5.40 7.23 2.28
CA THR A 40 -5.29 8.70 2.23
C THR A 40 -6.62 9.42 2.47
N TYR A 41 -7.74 8.78 2.19
CA TYR A 41 -9.09 9.30 2.44
C TYR A 41 -9.56 9.12 3.89
N ALA A 42 -8.79 8.40 4.72
CA ALA A 42 -9.20 8.02 6.08
C ALA A 42 -8.19 8.53 7.13
N SER A 43 -8.62 8.51 8.39
CA SER A 43 -7.75 8.89 9.51
C SER A 43 -6.68 7.83 9.78
N ALA A 44 -5.59 8.22 10.45
CA ALA A 44 -4.48 7.33 10.83
C ALA A 44 -4.88 6.12 11.70
N LEU A 45 -6.08 6.14 12.26
CA LEU A 45 -6.66 5.05 13.04
C LEU A 45 -7.34 3.98 12.17
N TYR A 46 -7.59 4.26 10.89
CA TYR A 46 -8.22 3.33 9.97
C TYR A 46 -7.14 2.55 9.23
N ILE A 47 -6.68 1.46 9.86
CA ILE A 47 -5.68 0.57 9.29
C ILE A 47 -6.38 -0.59 8.62
N VAL A 48 -6.01 -0.83 7.37
CA VAL A 48 -6.55 -1.90 6.55
C VAL A 48 -5.47 -2.95 6.36
N GLU A 49 -5.74 -4.20 6.71
CA GLU A 49 -4.80 -5.29 6.49
C GLU A 49 -4.58 -5.56 5.00
N ILE A 50 -3.32 -5.62 4.59
CA ILE A 50 -2.90 -5.78 3.19
C ILE A 50 -1.93 -6.94 3.02
N ASN A 51 -1.89 -7.50 1.81
CA ASN A 51 -0.86 -8.46 1.45
C ASN A 51 0.45 -7.71 1.14
N PRO A 52 1.53 -7.90 1.93
CA PRO A 52 2.82 -7.23 1.71
C PRO A 52 3.46 -7.57 0.37
N GLU A 53 3.17 -8.74 -0.22
CA GLU A 53 3.70 -9.13 -1.54
C GLU A 53 3.12 -8.28 -2.67
N THR A 54 1.98 -7.64 -2.42
CA THR A 54 1.29 -6.76 -3.39
C THR A 54 1.61 -5.28 -3.17
N LEU A 55 2.43 -4.96 -2.17
CA LEU A 55 2.79 -3.59 -1.84
C LEU A 55 3.65 -2.98 -2.94
N CYS A 56 3.14 -1.93 -3.58
CA CYS A 56 3.84 -1.17 -4.60
C CYS A 56 3.96 0.30 -4.19
N GLN A 57 5.13 0.87 -4.44
CA GLN A 57 5.38 2.30 -4.25
C GLN A 57 5.13 3.03 -5.56
N TYR A 58 4.22 3.99 -5.55
CA TYR A 58 4.08 4.97 -6.60
C TYR A 58 4.98 6.16 -6.29
N THR A 59 6.10 6.21 -6.99
CA THR A 59 6.83 7.46 -7.16
C THR A 59 6.17 8.16 -8.34
N GLY A 60 5.56 9.34 -8.18
CA GLY A 60 4.85 10.10 -9.23
C GLY A 60 5.65 10.49 -10.48
N LEU A 61 6.73 9.78 -10.79
CA LEU A 61 7.39 9.70 -12.08
C LEU A 61 6.51 8.87 -13.01
N THR A 62 5.53 9.51 -13.65
CA THR A 62 5.10 9.03 -14.97
C THR A 62 6.20 9.42 -15.94
N ASP A 63 7.33 8.71 -15.89
CA ASP A 63 8.37 8.92 -16.88
C ASP A 63 7.82 8.45 -18.22
N LYS A 64 7.63 9.39 -19.15
CA LYS A 64 7.16 9.13 -20.50
C LYS A 64 8.10 8.23 -21.30
N HIS A 65 9.22 7.77 -20.75
CA HIS A 65 10.05 6.77 -21.37
C HIS A 65 10.65 5.80 -20.34
N ASN A 66 10.49 4.51 -20.63
CA ASN A 66 11.16 3.35 -20.03
C ASN A 66 10.50 2.74 -18.78
N LEU A 67 9.82 1.62 -19.06
CA LEU A 67 9.62 0.52 -18.13
C LEU A 67 10.90 0.20 -17.34
N THR A 68 10.79 0.24 -16.01
CA THR A 68 11.43 -0.58 -14.95
C THR A 68 11.51 0.28 -13.69
N SER A 69 10.80 0.02 -12.60
CA SER A 69 10.84 -1.19 -11.79
C SER A 69 9.58 -1.23 -10.90
N GLY A 70 8.86 -2.36 -10.89
CA GLY A 70 7.72 -2.61 -10.01
C GLY A 70 6.38 -2.69 -10.75
N ASN A 71 6.01 -3.90 -11.18
CA ASN A 71 4.73 -4.23 -11.80
C ASN A 71 3.53 -3.81 -10.92
N CYS A 72 2.93 -2.66 -11.18
CA CYS A 72 1.55 -2.36 -10.79
C CYS A 72 0.88 -1.48 -11.86
N ASP A 73 1.04 -1.90 -13.11
CA ASP A 73 0.51 -1.21 -14.29
C ASP A 73 -1.02 -1.09 -14.21
N ARG A 74 -1.50 0.13 -14.52
CA ARG A 74 -2.90 0.60 -14.69
C ARG A 74 -3.77 0.72 -13.44
N LEU A 75 -3.93 1.98 -13.00
CA LEU A 75 -5.22 2.46 -12.50
C LEU A 75 -6.18 2.54 -13.72
N PRO A 76 -7.45 2.09 -13.62
CA PRO A 76 -8.45 2.50 -14.59
C PRO A 76 -8.71 4.01 -14.45
N ASP A 77 -8.84 4.67 -15.61
CA ASP A 77 -9.15 6.10 -15.80
C ASP A 77 -10.38 6.56 -15.00
#